data_AF-A0AAV2NIA2-F1
#
_entry.id   AF-A0AAV2NIA2-F1
#
_cell.length_a   1.000
_cell.length_b   1.000
_cell.length_c   1.000
_cell.angle_alpha   90.00
_cell.angle_beta   90.00
_cell.angle_gamma   90.00
#
_symmetry.space_group_name_H-M   'P 1'
#
loop_
_entity.id
_entity.type
_entity.pdbx_description
1 polymer ?
#
loop_
_entity_poly.entity_id
_entity_poly.type
_entity_poly.pdbx_seq_one_letter_code
_entity_poly.pdbx_strand_id
1 'polypeptide(L)'
;MINELKVSQDIQAFQKDIALDKLSSIIVQQARRNVIIVDDALTDGHAVEKTLKQTADMFMQNMNKVSKMDIRDEKSSGLIESPVITPSESVGSLMDTLPKEEDSENIEVQSTQMEVPSIDSFTPLEAAAISCVLEECLDQLAIIGFMIPAEVDSRWDDTFKTIDETYGVSDEPRTIFREDMGLLPIVPTEAEKMQRDRNYAYKVLERVLRDIKNNGRFDSLQKEIDDIAKRQESERNLEANAQIKLSQAEELQELLESNKKENEEDRKEMIRLAQESDAQVDHAIFLNSGKLSYAERWAKARLEQQELKLHLQRKDMLNKLSDYSKGYNAEQIISAEMNAYLEADIKEKQEQVVIWTKKYNEEVVERQLEIDELKRLIEEQKLEMEEMRTLIDKRQKFIDECIAEEKRLQEEAKLNRAATIIQSIWRGHMVRQQLGKYKNLRKRLRRRKKLSKQEKKRLMKRKEKEYI
;
A
#
# COMPACT_ATOMS: atom_id res chain seq x y z
N MET A 1 26.63 -5.29 -11.81
CA MET A 1 26.35 -6.68 -11.42
C MET A 1 25.34 -6.85 -10.27
N ILE A 2 25.50 -6.31 -9.05
CA ILE A 2 24.49 -6.52 -7.97
C ILE A 2 23.17 -5.76 -8.24
N ASN A 3 23.23 -4.58 -8.87
CA ASN A 3 22.03 -3.80 -9.19
C ASN A 3 21.23 -4.35 -10.39
N GLU A 4 21.87 -5.02 -11.35
CA GLU A 4 21.18 -5.60 -12.52
C GLU A 4 20.39 -6.86 -12.13
N LEU A 5 20.89 -7.64 -11.17
CA LEU A 5 20.18 -8.82 -10.67
C LEU A 5 18.88 -8.45 -9.94
N LYS A 6 18.88 -7.31 -9.25
CA LYS A 6 17.72 -6.80 -8.49
C LYS A 6 16.64 -6.22 -9.42
N VAL A 7 17.07 -5.47 -10.45
CA VAL A 7 16.17 -4.95 -11.48
C VAL A 7 15.52 -6.09 -12.28
N SER A 8 16.25 -7.17 -12.58
CA SER A 8 15.70 -8.34 -13.27
C SER A 8 14.64 -9.09 -12.42
N GLN A 9 14.86 -9.21 -11.10
CA GLN A 9 13.89 -9.80 -10.19
C GLN A 9 12.61 -8.96 -10.06
N ASP A 10 12.72 -7.63 -10.02
CA ASP A 10 11.58 -6.72 -9.92
C ASP A 10 10.74 -6.73 -11.22
N ILE A 11 11.38 -6.81 -12.38
CA ILE A 11 10.69 -6.96 -13.68
C ILE A 11 9.95 -8.31 -13.75
N GLN A 12 10.56 -9.38 -13.25
CA GLN A 12 9.94 -10.71 -13.23
C GLN A 12 8.76 -10.79 -12.26
N ALA A 13 8.83 -10.09 -11.12
CA ALA A 13 7.72 -9.96 -10.17
C ALA A 13 6.55 -9.17 -10.80
N PHE A 14 6.84 -8.05 -11.47
CA PHE A 14 5.83 -7.24 -12.13
C PHE A 14 5.12 -7.98 -13.28
N GLN A 15 5.86 -8.77 -14.06
CA GLN A 15 5.27 -9.60 -15.12
C GLN A 15 4.37 -10.71 -14.57
N LYS A 16 4.71 -11.30 -13.42
CA LYS A 16 3.89 -12.30 -12.74
C LYS A 16 2.58 -11.69 -12.22
N ASP A 17 2.61 -10.49 -11.67
CA ASP A 17 1.42 -9.79 -11.19
C ASP A 17 0.47 -9.41 -12.34
N ILE A 18 1.01 -8.93 -13.47
CA ILE A 18 0.21 -8.66 -14.67
C ILE A 18 -0.43 -9.95 -15.21
N ALA A 19 0.29 -11.07 -15.20
CA ALA A 19 -0.25 -12.35 -15.64
C ALA A 19 -1.37 -12.85 -14.72
N LEU A 20 -1.21 -12.69 -13.40
CA LEU A 20 -2.23 -13.04 -12.41
C LEU A 20 -3.49 -12.19 -12.56
N ASP A 21 -3.35 -10.89 -12.81
CA ASP A 21 -4.49 -9.98 -12.96
C ASP A 21 -5.26 -10.24 -14.26
N LYS A 22 -4.55 -10.55 -15.35
CA LYS A 22 -5.15 -11.01 -16.62
C LYS A 22 -5.88 -12.34 -16.47
N LEU A 23 -5.30 -13.30 -15.74
CA LEU A 23 -5.93 -14.59 -15.46
C LEU A 23 -7.18 -14.42 -14.58
N SER A 24 -7.12 -13.57 -13.57
CA SER A 24 -8.28 -13.23 -12.72
C SER A 24 -9.42 -12.61 -13.54
N SER A 25 -9.08 -11.69 -14.45
CA SER A 25 -10.05 -11.09 -15.38
C SER A 25 -10.69 -12.12 -16.33
N ILE A 26 -9.91 -13.06 -16.87
CA ILE A 26 -10.42 -14.14 -17.73
C ILE A 26 -11.34 -15.08 -16.94
N ILE A 27 -11.01 -15.41 -15.70
CA ILE A 27 -11.85 -16.24 -14.82
C ILE A 27 -13.19 -15.54 -14.54
N VAL A 28 -13.17 -14.24 -14.25
CA VAL A 28 -14.40 -13.47 -14.05
C VAL A 28 -15.24 -13.40 -15.33
N GLN A 29 -14.60 -13.28 -16.50
CA GLN A 29 -15.29 -13.30 -17.79
C GLN A 29 -15.88 -14.67 -18.14
N GLN A 30 -15.16 -15.77 -17.86
CA GLN A 30 -15.65 -17.14 -18.07
C GLN A 30 -16.76 -17.50 -17.09
N ALA A 31 -16.65 -17.11 -15.81
CA ALA A 31 -17.72 -17.29 -14.83
C ALA A 31 -18.99 -16.55 -15.26
N ARG A 32 -18.87 -15.32 -15.79
CA ARG A 32 -20.02 -14.58 -16.35
C ARG A 32 -20.61 -15.25 -17.58
N ARG A 33 -19.78 -15.75 -18.52
CA ARG A 33 -20.28 -16.49 -19.70
C ARG A 33 -20.98 -17.79 -19.31
N ASN A 34 -20.45 -18.52 -18.33
CA ASN A 34 -21.07 -19.76 -17.86
C ASN A 34 -22.38 -19.49 -17.09
N VAL A 35 -22.49 -18.39 -16.35
CA VAL A 35 -23.75 -17.96 -15.72
C VAL A 35 -24.79 -17.57 -16.78
N ILE A 36 -24.38 -16.89 -17.86
CA ILE A 36 -25.29 -16.50 -18.96
C ILE A 36 -25.80 -17.71 -19.76
N ILE A 37 -25.03 -18.81 -19.84
CA ILE A 37 -25.45 -20.03 -20.54
C ILE A 37 -26.40 -20.91 -19.69
N VAL A 38 -26.44 -20.70 -18.37
CA VAL A 38 -27.24 -21.53 -17.44
C VAL A 38 -28.70 -21.07 -17.31
N ASP A 39 -29.04 -19.83 -17.69
CA ASP A 39 -30.43 -19.35 -17.62
C ASP A 39 -31.37 -19.95 -18.69
N ASP A 40 -30.84 -20.61 -19.74
CA ASP A 40 -31.63 -21.09 -20.88
C ASP A 40 -31.80 -22.62 -21.00
N ALA A 41 -31.31 -23.41 -20.04
CA ALA A 41 -31.50 -24.86 -20.07
C ALA A 41 -31.74 -25.46 -18.68
N LEU A 42 -33.00 -25.83 -18.41
CA LEU A 42 -33.37 -26.86 -17.44
C LEU A 42 -32.57 -28.14 -17.72
N THR A 43 -31.48 -28.41 -16.98
CA THR A 43 -30.98 -29.78 -16.79
C THR A 43 -29.94 -29.89 -15.67
N ASP A 44 -30.28 -30.76 -14.71
CA ASP A 44 -29.40 -31.59 -13.87
C ASP A 44 -28.17 -30.93 -13.20
N GLY A 45 -28.33 -30.58 -11.91
CA GLY A 45 -27.27 -30.01 -11.07
C GLY A 45 -26.00 -30.88 -10.96
N HIS A 46 -26.09 -32.19 -11.22
CA HIS A 46 -24.94 -33.08 -11.23
C HIS A 46 -24.01 -32.84 -12.45
N ALA A 47 -24.53 -32.32 -13.57
CA ALA A 47 -23.72 -31.94 -14.73
C ALA A 47 -22.95 -30.62 -14.50
N VAL A 48 -23.56 -29.69 -13.76
CA VAL A 48 -22.93 -28.41 -13.40
C VAL A 48 -21.75 -28.65 -12.45
N GLU A 49 -21.92 -29.49 -11.44
CA GLU A 49 -20.83 -29.79 -10.49
C GLU A 49 -19.67 -30.53 -11.17
N LYS A 50 -19.97 -31.43 -12.13
CA LYS A 50 -18.96 -32.15 -12.90
C LYS A 50 -18.16 -31.23 -13.83
N THR A 51 -18.80 -30.28 -14.50
CA THR A 51 -18.13 -29.30 -15.37
C THR A 51 -17.30 -28.31 -14.57
N LEU A 52 -17.77 -27.89 -13.39
CA LEU A 52 -17.03 -27.00 -12.49
C LEU A 52 -15.78 -27.69 -11.92
N LYS A 53 -15.91 -28.97 -11.53
CA LYS A 53 -14.77 -29.80 -11.08
C LYS A 53 -13.75 -30.06 -12.19
N GLN A 54 -14.20 -30.39 -13.39
CA GLN A 54 -13.30 -30.52 -14.56
C GLN A 54 -12.60 -29.21 -14.91
N THR A 55 -13.28 -28.07 -14.77
CA THR A 55 -12.69 -26.76 -15.02
C THR A 55 -11.65 -26.40 -13.95
N ALA A 56 -11.91 -26.74 -12.68
CA ALA A 56 -10.97 -26.57 -11.58
C ALA A 56 -9.72 -27.46 -11.73
N ASP A 57 -9.90 -28.72 -12.11
CA ASP A 57 -8.79 -29.65 -12.34
C ASP A 57 -7.91 -29.20 -13.52
N MET A 58 -8.53 -28.72 -14.60
CA MET A 58 -7.83 -28.17 -15.77
C MET A 58 -7.10 -26.85 -15.44
N PHE A 59 -7.66 -26.03 -14.55
CA PHE A 59 -6.99 -24.84 -14.00
C PHE A 59 -5.75 -25.21 -13.19
N MET A 60 -5.85 -26.17 -12.27
CA MET A 60 -4.70 -26.64 -11.47
C MET A 60 -3.61 -27.28 -12.34
N GLN A 61 -4.01 -27.97 -13.42
CA GLN A 61 -3.07 -28.53 -14.38
C GLN A 61 -2.34 -27.45 -15.19
N ASN A 62 -3.03 -26.38 -15.59
CA ASN A 62 -2.41 -25.25 -16.29
C ASN A 62 -1.51 -24.41 -15.38
N MET A 63 -1.88 -24.20 -14.11
CA MET A 63 -1.02 -23.54 -13.12
C MET A 63 0.28 -24.32 -12.90
N ASN A 64 0.20 -25.66 -12.83
CA ASN A 64 1.38 -26.51 -12.75
C ASN A 64 2.26 -26.49 -14.02
N LYS A 65 1.69 -26.23 -15.20
CA LYS A 65 2.47 -26.04 -16.44
C LYS A 65 3.18 -24.70 -16.46
N VAL A 66 2.50 -23.62 -16.04
CA VAL A 66 3.09 -22.27 -15.94
C VAL A 66 4.19 -22.22 -14.89
N SER A 67 4.02 -22.92 -13.76
CA SER A 67 5.05 -23.04 -12.72
C SER A 67 6.30 -23.84 -13.15
N LYS A 68 6.22 -24.61 -14.24
CA LYS A 68 7.33 -25.43 -14.76
C LYS A 68 7.98 -24.86 -16.02
N MET A 69 7.50 -23.72 -16.52
CA MET A 69 8.19 -23.00 -17.59
C MET A 69 9.35 -22.20 -16.97
N ASP A 70 10.50 -22.86 -16.81
CA ASP A 70 11.77 -22.16 -16.75
C ASP A 70 12.00 -21.47 -18.10
N ILE A 71 12.02 -20.14 -18.06
CA ILE A 71 12.34 -19.31 -19.22
C ILE A 71 13.83 -19.47 -19.47
N ARG A 72 14.20 -20.28 -20.48
CA ARG A 72 15.54 -20.22 -21.04
C ARG A 72 15.70 -18.86 -21.72
N ASP A 73 16.77 -18.17 -21.35
CA ASP A 73 17.22 -16.94 -22.02
C ASP A 73 17.48 -17.22 -23.50
N GLU A 74 16.57 -16.79 -24.37
CA GLU A 74 16.84 -16.58 -25.79
C GLU A 74 17.15 -15.11 -26.03
N LYS A 75 18.43 -14.86 -26.35
CA LYS A 75 18.95 -13.61 -26.91
C LYS A 75 18.38 -13.38 -28.31
N SER A 76 18.29 -12.08 -28.64
CA SER A 76 18.05 -11.45 -29.96
C SER A 76 16.59 -11.52 -30.43
N SER A 77 15.94 -10.47 -30.93
CA SER A 77 16.40 -9.22 -31.54
C SER A 77 15.21 -8.26 -31.69
N GLY A 78 15.45 -6.94 -31.63
CA GLY A 78 14.59 -5.93 -32.25
C GLY A 78 13.80 -5.03 -31.31
N LEU A 79 14.48 -4.10 -30.63
CA LEU A 79 13.87 -2.84 -30.22
C LEU A 79 14.61 -1.69 -30.90
N ILE A 80 13.80 -0.88 -31.58
CA ILE A 80 14.16 0.39 -32.20
C ILE A 80 14.35 1.39 -31.06
N GLU A 81 15.59 1.83 -30.86
CA GLU A 81 15.91 2.95 -29.98
C GLU A 81 15.72 4.27 -30.72
N SER A 82 15.04 5.20 -30.08
CA SER A 82 15.04 6.63 -30.41
C SER A 82 16.35 7.28 -29.93
N PRO A 83 16.95 8.21 -30.69
CA PRO A 83 18.23 8.81 -30.29
C PRO A 83 18.00 9.97 -29.30
N VAL A 84 18.67 9.87 -28.15
CA VAL A 84 18.86 10.97 -27.21
C VAL A 84 20.12 11.73 -27.61
N ILE A 85 19.95 13.02 -27.86
CA ILE A 85 21.00 14.02 -28.09
C ILE A 85 21.63 14.39 -26.75
N THR A 86 22.96 14.28 -26.64
CA THR A 86 23.82 15.13 -25.77
C THR A 86 25.23 15.24 -26.39
N PRO A 87 26.00 16.27 -26.03
CA PRO A 87 26.77 17.07 -26.98
C PRO A 87 28.26 16.75 -27.03
N SER A 88 28.84 17.10 -28.19
CA SER A 88 30.22 17.51 -28.46
C SER A 88 31.36 16.79 -27.74
N GLU A 89 32.17 16.06 -28.51
CA GLU A 89 33.63 16.25 -28.57
C GLU A 89 34.23 15.29 -29.61
N SER A 90 34.74 15.85 -30.70
CA SER A 90 35.85 15.34 -31.53
C SER A 90 35.77 16.00 -32.90
N VAL A 91 36.07 17.31 -32.89
CA VAL A 91 36.60 18.01 -34.05
C VAL A 91 37.90 17.30 -34.43
N GLY A 92 37.91 16.59 -35.54
CA GLY A 92 39.09 15.85 -35.98
C GLY A 92 38.79 14.93 -37.13
N SER A 93 38.41 15.47 -38.29
CA SER A 93 38.62 14.88 -39.62
C SER A 93 37.82 15.66 -40.68
N LEU A 94 38.22 16.90 -40.98
CA LEU A 94 37.78 17.58 -42.20
C LEU A 94 38.70 18.77 -42.52
N MET A 95 40.01 18.51 -42.59
CA MET A 95 41.01 19.48 -43.07
C MET A 95 42.00 18.88 -44.08
N ASP A 96 41.75 17.67 -44.60
CA ASP A 96 42.58 17.08 -45.65
C ASP A 96 41.79 16.95 -46.97
N THR A 97 41.38 18.11 -47.50
CA THR A 97 41.32 18.36 -48.94
C THR A 97 41.28 19.88 -49.14
N LEU A 98 42.27 20.57 -48.54
CA LEU A 98 42.77 21.78 -49.18
C LEU A 98 43.43 21.33 -50.48
N PRO A 99 43.19 21.97 -51.64
CA PRO A 99 44.10 21.83 -52.75
C PRO A 99 45.45 22.28 -52.22
N LYS A 100 46.43 21.37 -52.20
CA LYS A 100 47.82 21.81 -52.17
C LYS A 100 47.97 22.81 -53.32
N GLU A 101 48.69 23.89 -53.07
CA GLU A 101 49.43 24.57 -54.13
C GLU A 101 50.34 23.50 -54.77
N GLU A 102 49.77 22.72 -55.66
CA GLU A 102 50.53 22.09 -56.70
C GLU A 102 50.85 23.24 -57.64
N ASP A 103 52.11 23.67 -57.54
CA ASP A 103 52.80 24.43 -58.57
C ASP A 103 52.27 23.93 -59.91
N SER A 104 51.43 24.78 -60.52
CA SER A 104 50.90 24.63 -61.86
C SER A 104 51.97 23.96 -62.70
N GLU A 105 51.77 22.66 -63.00
CA GLU A 105 52.56 21.97 -64.00
C GLU A 105 52.54 22.88 -65.22
N ASN A 106 53.71 23.44 -65.52
CA ASN A 106 53.93 24.30 -66.66
C ASN A 106 53.33 23.56 -67.85
N ILE A 107 52.18 24.02 -68.33
CA ILE A 107 51.72 23.63 -69.65
C ILE A 107 52.79 24.23 -70.55
N GLU A 108 53.69 23.36 -70.98
CA GLU A 108 54.74 23.63 -71.95
C GLU A 108 54.03 23.93 -73.27
N VAL A 109 53.52 25.15 -73.39
CA VAL A 109 53.16 25.73 -74.67
C VAL A 109 54.48 25.80 -75.42
N GLN A 110 54.60 24.96 -76.44
CA GLN A 110 55.80 24.80 -77.25
C GLN A 110 56.35 26.18 -77.60
N SER A 111 57.47 26.52 -76.96
CA SER A 111 58.21 27.74 -77.22
C SER A 111 58.42 27.80 -78.73
N THR A 112 57.74 28.73 -79.39
CA THR A 112 57.98 29.02 -80.79
C THR A 112 59.28 29.80 -80.84
N GLN A 113 60.39 29.09 -80.57
CA GLN A 113 61.73 29.61 -80.81
C GLN A 113 61.82 29.78 -82.31
N MET A 114 61.64 31.03 -82.73
CA MET A 114 62.07 31.46 -84.05
C MET A 114 63.59 31.46 -83.98
N GLU A 115 64.21 30.31 -84.26
CA GLU A 115 65.66 30.21 -84.45
C GLU A 115 66.03 31.11 -85.63
N VAL A 116 66.37 32.36 -85.32
CA VAL A 116 67.05 33.25 -86.26
C VAL A 116 68.48 32.74 -86.33
N PRO A 117 68.96 32.27 -87.50
CA PRO A 117 70.34 31.80 -87.63
C PRO A 117 71.30 32.91 -87.19
N SER A 118 72.30 32.59 -86.38
CA SER A 118 73.35 33.53 -85.99
C SER A 118 74.11 33.97 -87.25
N ILE A 119 73.79 35.14 -87.78
CA ILE A 119 74.46 35.70 -88.94
C ILE A 119 75.82 36.25 -88.48
N ASP A 120 76.89 35.73 -89.09
CA ASP A 120 78.23 36.30 -88.99
C ASP A 120 78.21 37.76 -89.49
N SER A 121 78.88 38.66 -88.78
CA SER A 121 78.91 40.11 -89.01
C SER A 121 78.84 40.52 -90.49
N PHE A 122 77.98 41.48 -90.82
CA PHE A 122 77.84 41.99 -92.18
C PHE A 122 79.19 42.45 -92.74
N THR A 123 79.41 42.22 -94.04
CA THR A 123 80.58 42.82 -94.70
C THR A 123 80.45 44.35 -94.70
N PRO A 124 81.55 45.12 -94.69
CA PRO A 124 81.49 46.59 -94.64
C PRO A 124 80.65 47.23 -95.75
N LEU A 125 80.57 46.58 -96.92
CA LEU A 125 79.74 47.03 -98.04
C LEU A 125 78.25 46.76 -97.81
N GLU A 126 77.90 45.59 -97.27
CA GLU A 126 76.53 45.25 -96.89
C GLU A 126 76.04 46.13 -95.74
N ALA A 127 76.88 46.36 -94.72
CA ALA A 127 76.57 47.25 -93.61
C ALA A 127 76.30 48.69 -94.08
N ALA A 128 77.06 49.19 -95.06
CA ALA A 128 76.85 50.52 -95.65
C ALA A 128 75.55 50.58 -96.46
N ALA A 129 75.27 49.58 -97.30
CA ALA A 129 74.05 49.52 -98.09
C ALA A 129 72.79 49.44 -97.20
N ILE A 130 72.82 48.59 -96.17
CA ILE A 130 71.73 48.45 -95.20
C ILE A 130 71.57 49.74 -94.37
N SER A 131 72.68 50.40 -93.99
CA SER A 131 72.62 51.67 -93.27
C SER A 131 71.94 52.78 -94.09
N CYS A 132 72.23 52.89 -95.40
CA CYS A 132 71.56 53.86 -96.26
C CYS A 132 70.04 53.60 -96.35
N VAL A 133 69.63 52.34 -96.50
CA VAL A 133 68.20 51.99 -96.54
C VAL A 133 67.53 52.30 -95.19
N LEU A 134 68.17 51.99 -94.08
CA LEU A 134 67.66 52.29 -92.75
C LEU A 134 67.57 53.80 -92.46
N GLU A 135 68.53 54.59 -92.96
CA GLU A 135 68.46 56.06 -92.90
C GLU A 135 67.25 56.59 -93.68
N GLU A 136 67.04 56.11 -94.92
CA GLU A 136 65.86 56.47 -95.71
C GLU A 136 64.55 56.08 -94.99
N CYS A 137 64.50 54.91 -94.36
CA CYS A 137 63.35 54.47 -93.58
C CYS A 137 63.12 55.36 -92.33
N LEU A 138 64.18 55.78 -91.64
CA LEU A 138 64.06 56.69 -90.50
C LEU A 138 63.59 58.08 -90.93
N ASP A 139 64.08 58.58 -92.07
CA ASP A 139 63.65 59.86 -92.64
C ASP A 139 62.17 59.81 -93.05
N GLN A 140 61.74 58.73 -93.69
CA GLN A 140 60.33 58.50 -94.03
C GLN A 140 59.45 58.41 -92.77
N LEU A 141 59.89 57.69 -91.74
CA LEU A 141 59.19 57.64 -90.47
C LEU A 141 59.15 59.02 -89.81
N ALA A 142 60.21 59.83 -89.90
CA ALA A 142 60.23 61.22 -89.40
C ALA A 142 59.17 62.07 -90.09
N ILE A 143 59.08 62.00 -91.41
CA ILE A 143 58.05 62.70 -92.20
C ILE A 143 56.64 62.27 -91.77
N ILE A 144 56.39 60.96 -91.63
CA ILE A 144 55.10 60.43 -91.16
C ILE A 144 54.75 60.97 -89.77
N GLY A 145 55.76 61.09 -88.88
CA GLY A 145 55.59 61.64 -87.54
C GLY A 145 55.15 63.12 -87.52
N PHE A 146 55.51 63.90 -88.54
CA PHE A 146 55.03 65.28 -88.70
C PHE A 146 53.62 65.37 -89.31
N MET A 147 53.15 64.32 -89.99
CA MET A 147 51.82 64.29 -90.60
C MET A 147 50.71 63.82 -89.64
N ILE A 148 51.07 63.09 -88.58
CA ILE A 148 50.12 62.60 -87.58
C ILE A 148 49.98 63.65 -86.47
N PRO A 149 48.79 64.25 -86.25
CA PRO A 149 48.58 65.28 -85.25
C PRO A 149 48.35 64.67 -83.86
N ALA A 150 49.38 64.05 -83.29
CA ALA A 150 49.36 63.52 -81.92
C ALA A 150 50.75 63.60 -81.27
N GLU A 151 50.81 64.00 -80.00
CA GLU A 151 52.04 63.96 -79.20
C GLU A 151 52.17 62.59 -78.51
N VAL A 152 53.38 62.03 -78.48
CA VAL A 152 53.65 60.77 -77.78
C VAL A 152 53.90 61.06 -76.30
N ASP A 153 52.96 60.66 -75.45
CA ASP A 153 53.14 60.75 -74.00
C ASP A 153 54.22 59.75 -73.52
N SER A 154 55.21 60.29 -72.79
CA SER A 154 56.33 59.58 -72.15
C SER A 154 55.94 58.45 -71.18
N ARG A 155 54.68 58.41 -70.71
CA ARG A 155 54.16 57.34 -69.83
C ARG A 155 54.05 55.98 -70.52
N TRP A 156 53.97 55.97 -71.84
CA TRP A 156 53.85 54.77 -72.66
C TRP A 156 55.23 54.31 -73.14
N ASP A 157 56.14 54.09 -72.19
CA ASP A 157 57.45 53.49 -72.47
C ASP A 157 57.28 52.00 -72.78
N ASP A 158 57.57 51.63 -74.03
CA ASP A 158 57.45 50.28 -74.60
C ASP A 158 58.65 49.37 -74.31
N THR A 159 59.57 49.82 -73.43
CA THR A 159 60.62 48.97 -72.86
C THR A 159 59.97 47.71 -72.26
N PHE A 160 60.58 46.55 -72.49
CA PHE A 160 60.08 45.27 -71.96
C PHE A 160 59.79 45.37 -70.46
N LYS A 161 58.54 45.08 -70.07
CA LYS A 161 58.06 44.95 -68.70
C LYS A 161 57.57 43.53 -68.50
N THR A 162 57.70 43.02 -67.29
CA THR A 162 57.18 41.69 -66.94
C THR A 162 55.64 41.70 -66.89
N ILE A 163 54.99 40.53 -66.97
CA ILE A 163 53.51 40.42 -66.90
C ILE A 163 52.98 41.12 -65.65
N ASP A 164 53.63 40.90 -64.50
CA ASP A 164 53.23 41.48 -63.22
C ASP A 164 53.36 43.01 -63.20
N GLU A 165 54.34 43.59 -63.90
CA GLU A 165 54.45 45.05 -64.05
C GLU A 165 53.45 45.63 -65.04
N THR A 166 52.97 44.83 -65.99
CA THR A 166 52.08 45.27 -67.08
C THR A 166 50.60 45.12 -66.71
N TYR A 167 50.25 44.01 -66.09
CA TYR A 167 48.88 43.61 -65.75
C TYR A 167 48.64 43.43 -64.26
N GLY A 168 49.71 43.48 -63.44
CA GLY A 168 49.58 43.46 -61.99
C GLY A 168 48.71 44.60 -61.52
N VAL A 169 47.87 44.30 -60.53
CA VAL A 169 47.04 45.30 -59.87
C VAL A 169 47.99 46.19 -59.07
N SER A 170 48.22 47.42 -59.53
CA SER A 170 48.83 48.45 -58.68
C SER A 170 47.91 48.66 -57.48
N ASP A 171 48.46 48.72 -56.26
CA ASP A 171 47.72 48.90 -54.99
C ASP A 171 46.91 50.21 -54.91
N GLU A 172 46.95 51.05 -55.94
CA GLU A 172 46.13 52.24 -56.03
C GLU A 172 44.67 51.90 -56.42
N PRO A 173 43.68 52.41 -55.67
CA PRO A 173 42.28 52.16 -55.95
C PRO A 173 41.92 52.68 -57.35
N ARG A 174 41.52 51.77 -58.24
CA ARG A 174 40.97 52.09 -59.57
C ARG A 174 39.67 52.88 -59.41
N THR A 175 39.74 54.20 -59.31
CA THR A 175 38.56 55.08 -59.39
C THR A 175 38.10 55.19 -60.84
N ILE A 176 36.89 54.70 -61.07
CA ILE A 176 36.27 54.39 -62.37
C ILE A 176 35.77 55.65 -63.13
N PHE A 177 36.03 56.86 -62.63
CA PHE A 177 35.55 58.11 -63.23
C PHE A 177 36.72 59.09 -63.45
N ARG A 178 37.33 59.06 -64.63
CA ARG A 178 38.50 59.89 -64.99
C ARG A 178 38.25 60.94 -66.09
N GLU A 179 37.23 60.78 -66.93
CA GLU A 179 36.96 61.71 -68.05
C GLU A 179 36.50 63.09 -67.58
N ASP A 180 35.75 63.19 -66.47
CA ASP A 180 35.24 64.46 -65.94
C ASP A 180 36.33 65.36 -65.29
N MET A 181 37.55 64.83 -65.10
CA MET A 181 38.67 65.51 -64.44
C MET A 181 39.73 66.04 -65.42
N GLY A 182 39.46 66.02 -66.73
CA GLY A 182 40.39 66.50 -67.77
C GLY A 182 41.63 65.61 -67.98
N LEU A 183 41.59 64.36 -67.51
CA LEU A 183 42.65 63.37 -67.72
C LEU A 183 42.32 62.51 -68.94
N LEU A 184 43.34 62.24 -69.76
CA LEU A 184 43.22 61.53 -71.04
C LEU A 184 42.68 60.09 -70.86
N PRO A 185 41.98 59.53 -71.88
CA PRO A 185 41.39 58.19 -71.83
C PRO A 185 42.40 57.08 -71.52
N ILE A 186 41.95 56.01 -70.84
CA ILE A 186 42.75 54.78 -70.56
C ILE A 186 43.15 54.07 -71.86
N VAL A 187 42.30 54.19 -72.89
CA VAL A 187 42.53 53.63 -74.22
C VAL A 187 43.06 54.75 -75.12
N PRO A 188 44.31 54.64 -75.63
CA PRO A 188 44.87 55.63 -76.54
C PRO A 188 44.00 55.81 -77.78
N THR A 189 43.82 57.05 -78.21
CA THR A 189 43.13 57.37 -79.47
C THR A 189 43.87 56.72 -80.65
N GLU A 190 43.18 56.35 -81.74
CA GLU A 190 43.81 55.69 -82.91
C GLU A 190 45.05 56.45 -83.42
N ALA A 191 45.01 57.80 -83.40
CA ALA A 191 46.15 58.65 -83.77
C ALA A 191 47.32 58.60 -82.76
N GLU A 192 47.03 58.50 -81.46
CA GLU A 192 48.05 58.36 -80.39
C GLU A 192 48.70 56.99 -80.41
N LYS A 193 47.90 55.93 -80.67
CA LYS A 193 48.41 54.57 -80.89
C LYS A 193 49.32 54.53 -82.12
N MET A 194 48.88 55.09 -83.24
CA MET A 194 49.67 55.11 -84.48
C MET A 194 50.98 55.89 -84.33
N GLN A 195 50.96 57.01 -83.60
CA GLN A 195 52.18 57.76 -83.30
C GLN A 195 53.11 57.01 -82.32
N ARG A 196 52.55 56.26 -81.35
CA ARG A 196 53.31 55.37 -80.46
C ARG A 196 54.02 54.28 -81.25
N ASP A 197 53.28 53.53 -82.06
CA ASP A 197 53.81 52.41 -82.86
C ASP A 197 54.90 52.92 -83.82
N ARG A 198 54.71 54.10 -84.42
CA ARG A 198 55.73 54.79 -85.23
C ARG A 198 56.97 55.15 -84.42
N ASN A 199 56.81 55.70 -83.22
CA ASN A 199 57.93 56.11 -82.37
C ASN A 199 58.73 54.92 -81.83
N TYR A 200 58.04 53.83 -81.50
CA TYR A 200 58.64 52.55 -81.16
C TYR A 200 59.48 52.00 -82.32
N ALA A 201 58.87 51.90 -83.53
CA ALA A 201 59.57 51.46 -84.73
C ALA A 201 60.79 52.33 -85.05
N TYR A 202 60.66 53.66 -84.91
CA TYR A 202 61.77 54.60 -85.08
C TYR A 202 62.90 54.34 -84.08
N LYS A 203 62.61 54.19 -82.78
CA LYS A 203 63.62 53.90 -81.74
C LYS A 203 64.30 52.55 -81.92
N VAL A 204 63.57 51.53 -82.38
CA VAL A 204 64.12 50.20 -82.69
C VAL A 204 65.04 50.30 -83.90
N LEU A 205 64.57 50.89 -85.01
CA LEU A 205 65.37 51.04 -86.23
C LEU A 205 66.59 51.95 -86.03
N GLU A 206 66.49 52.97 -85.20
CA GLU A 206 67.62 53.83 -84.84
C GLU A 206 68.69 53.07 -84.02
N ARG A 207 68.27 52.19 -83.09
CA ARG A 207 69.17 51.27 -82.37
C ARG A 207 69.86 50.32 -83.35
N VAL A 208 69.11 49.72 -84.29
CA VAL A 208 69.64 48.81 -85.31
C VAL A 208 70.60 49.51 -86.27
N LEU A 209 70.29 50.74 -86.69
CA LEU A 209 71.17 51.54 -87.53
C LEU A 209 72.50 51.83 -86.81
N ARG A 210 72.47 52.16 -85.52
CA ARG A 210 73.70 52.34 -84.72
C ARG A 210 74.49 51.05 -84.60
N ASP A 211 73.83 49.92 -84.38
CA ASP A 211 74.49 48.63 -84.25
C ASP A 211 75.15 48.17 -85.55
N ILE A 212 74.48 48.39 -86.70
CA ILE A 212 75.02 48.06 -88.02
C ILE A 212 76.18 48.98 -88.40
N LYS A 213 76.09 50.29 -88.11
CA LYS A 213 77.16 51.26 -88.37
C LYS A 213 78.41 51.03 -87.52
N ASN A 214 78.23 50.71 -86.24
CA ASN A 214 79.34 50.61 -85.29
C ASN A 214 79.94 49.20 -85.21
N ASN A 215 79.09 48.17 -85.24
CA ASN A 215 79.48 46.79 -84.93
C ASN A 215 79.22 45.81 -86.09
N GLY A 216 78.55 46.24 -87.17
CA GLY A 216 78.20 45.37 -88.31
C GLY A 216 77.26 44.23 -87.94
N ARG A 217 76.51 44.34 -86.85
CA ARG A 217 75.59 43.33 -86.30
C ARG A 217 74.24 43.94 -85.99
N PHE A 218 73.22 43.11 -85.76
CA PHE A 218 71.85 43.54 -85.46
C PHE A 218 71.34 42.95 -84.14
N ASP A 219 72.23 42.70 -83.17
CA ASP A 219 71.88 42.04 -81.90
C ASP A 219 70.77 42.78 -81.12
N SER A 220 70.65 44.10 -81.24
CA SER A 220 69.53 44.85 -80.64
C SER A 220 68.17 44.49 -81.24
N LEU A 221 68.11 44.16 -82.54
CA LEU A 221 66.85 43.71 -83.17
C LEU A 221 66.49 42.31 -82.69
N GLN A 222 67.48 41.41 -82.61
CA GLN A 222 67.27 40.06 -82.12
C GLN A 222 66.74 40.08 -80.69
N LYS A 223 67.35 40.88 -79.82
CA LYS A 223 66.91 41.04 -78.44
C LYS A 223 65.48 41.57 -78.33
N GLU A 224 65.13 42.57 -79.15
CA GLU A 224 63.76 43.12 -79.14
C GLU A 224 62.73 42.11 -79.67
N ILE A 225 63.08 41.30 -80.68
CA ILE A 225 62.23 40.20 -81.17
C ILE A 225 62.05 39.14 -80.10
N ASP A 226 63.12 38.74 -79.41
CA ASP A 226 63.06 37.77 -78.32
C ASP A 226 62.20 38.30 -77.16
N ASP A 227 62.29 39.59 -76.85
CA ASP A 227 61.48 40.26 -75.82
C ASP A 227 60.00 40.39 -76.23
N ILE A 228 59.69 40.54 -77.52
CA ILE A 228 58.30 40.46 -78.04
C ILE A 228 57.77 39.03 -77.95
N ALA A 229 58.56 38.02 -78.34
CA ALA A 229 58.16 36.62 -78.28
C ALA A 229 57.87 36.19 -76.84
N LYS A 230 58.72 36.59 -75.88
CA LYS A 230 58.50 36.36 -74.45
C LYS A 230 57.22 37.03 -73.95
N ARG A 231 56.94 38.28 -74.33
CA ARG A 231 55.69 38.97 -73.96
C ARG A 231 54.46 38.19 -74.44
N GLN A 232 54.42 37.83 -75.73
CA GLN A 232 53.30 37.07 -76.29
C GLN A 232 53.11 35.71 -75.62
N GLU A 233 54.20 35.00 -75.32
CA GLU A 233 54.12 33.72 -74.65
C GLU A 233 53.60 33.85 -73.23
N SER A 234 54.07 34.88 -72.52
CA SER A 234 53.64 35.20 -71.17
C SER A 234 52.14 35.58 -71.11
N GLU A 235 51.64 36.31 -72.12
CA GLU A 235 50.22 36.64 -72.28
C GLU A 235 49.36 35.41 -72.56
N ARG A 236 49.78 34.51 -73.46
CA ARG A 236 49.07 33.24 -73.73
C ARG A 236 48.97 32.37 -72.48
N ASN A 237 50.04 32.28 -71.71
CA ASN A 237 50.04 31.53 -70.45
C ASN A 237 49.09 32.15 -69.42
N LEU A 238 49.02 33.49 -69.37
CA LEU A 238 48.06 34.19 -68.52
C LEU A 238 46.61 33.93 -68.97
N GLU A 239 46.32 33.98 -70.27
CA GLU A 239 45.00 33.67 -70.84
C GLU A 239 44.57 32.23 -70.54
N ALA A 240 45.48 31.27 -70.76
CA ALA A 240 45.22 29.86 -70.46
C ALA A 240 44.92 29.64 -68.96
N ASN A 241 45.72 30.26 -68.08
CA ASN A 241 45.50 30.19 -66.64
C ASN A 241 44.18 30.87 -66.23
N ALA A 242 43.83 32.02 -66.81
CA ALA A 242 42.56 32.67 -66.56
C ALA A 242 41.37 31.79 -66.98
N GLN A 243 41.48 31.11 -68.13
CA GLN A 243 40.44 30.20 -68.60
C GLN A 243 40.29 28.99 -67.66
N ILE A 244 41.40 28.42 -67.17
CA ILE A 244 41.38 27.32 -66.18
C ILE A 244 40.74 27.79 -64.86
N LYS A 245 41.10 28.98 -64.38
CA LYS A 245 40.51 29.55 -63.15
C LYS A 245 39.02 29.82 -63.32
N LEU A 246 38.59 30.26 -64.51
CA LEU A 246 37.17 30.43 -64.82
C LEU A 246 36.42 29.10 -64.81
N SER A 247 36.94 28.05 -65.47
CA SER A 247 36.29 26.74 -65.44
C SER A 247 36.22 26.15 -64.04
N GLN A 248 37.29 26.30 -63.24
CA GLN A 248 37.28 25.89 -61.83
C GLN A 248 36.26 26.67 -60.99
N ALA A 249 36.12 27.97 -61.22
CA ALA A 249 35.12 28.78 -60.53
C ALA A 249 33.68 28.36 -60.91
N GLU A 250 33.44 28.04 -62.18
CA GLU A 250 32.15 27.52 -62.66
C GLU A 250 31.83 26.16 -62.02
N GLU A 251 32.77 25.22 -61.99
CA GLU A 251 32.60 23.91 -61.34
C GLU A 251 32.28 24.05 -59.84
N LEU A 252 33.02 24.92 -59.13
CA LEU A 252 32.75 25.20 -57.72
C LEU A 252 31.39 25.85 -57.52
N GLN A 253 30.96 26.73 -58.42
CA GLN A 253 29.65 27.35 -58.36
C GLN A 253 28.53 26.32 -58.55
N GLU A 254 28.66 25.42 -59.53
CA GLU A 254 27.70 24.34 -59.76
C GLU A 254 27.61 23.41 -58.54
N LEU A 255 28.76 23.02 -57.96
CA LEU A 255 28.79 22.20 -56.75
C LEU A 255 28.09 22.89 -55.57
N LEU A 256 28.30 24.19 -55.41
CA LEU A 256 27.70 24.99 -54.34
C LEU A 256 26.18 25.12 -54.55
N GLU A 257 25.72 25.31 -55.78
CA GLU A 257 24.29 25.32 -56.12
C GLU A 257 23.62 23.95 -55.89
N SER A 258 24.28 22.87 -56.28
CA SER A 258 23.81 21.50 -56.03
C SER A 258 23.69 21.21 -54.53
N ASN A 259 24.73 21.53 -53.75
CA ASN A 259 24.73 21.34 -52.29
C ASN A 259 23.69 22.22 -51.57
N LYS A 260 23.46 23.46 -52.05
CA LYS A 260 22.38 24.32 -51.56
C LYS A 260 21.02 23.67 -51.75
N LYS A 261 20.77 23.08 -52.92
CA LYS A 261 19.51 22.41 -53.24
C LYS A 261 19.31 21.17 -52.37
N GLU A 262 20.33 20.33 -52.23
CA GLU A 262 20.32 19.15 -51.35
C GLU A 262 20.01 19.55 -49.90
N ASN A 263 20.74 20.53 -49.35
CA ASN A 263 20.49 21.04 -48.00
C ASN A 263 19.07 21.61 -47.83
N GLU A 264 18.51 22.23 -48.87
CA GLU A 264 17.14 22.75 -48.80
C GLU A 264 16.10 21.62 -48.80
N GLU A 265 16.34 20.55 -49.55
CA GLU A 265 15.52 19.33 -49.56
C GLU A 265 15.57 18.62 -48.21
N ASP A 266 16.76 18.43 -47.64
CA ASP A 266 16.96 17.84 -46.31
C ASP A 266 16.26 18.67 -45.21
N ARG A 267 16.36 20.00 -45.30
CA ARG A 267 15.64 20.90 -44.38
C ARG A 267 14.13 20.72 -44.48
N LYS A 268 13.59 20.60 -45.70
CA LYS A 268 12.14 20.37 -45.92
C LYS A 268 11.71 19.02 -45.37
N GLU A 269 12.51 17.97 -45.60
CA GLU A 269 12.24 16.63 -45.10
C GLU A 269 12.26 16.58 -43.57
N MET A 270 13.26 17.21 -42.94
CA MET A 270 13.36 17.29 -41.48
C MET A 270 12.15 18.03 -40.87
N ILE A 271 11.71 19.13 -41.49
CA ILE A 271 10.50 19.85 -41.04
C ILE A 271 9.26 18.97 -41.17
N ARG A 272 9.14 18.21 -42.26
CA ARG A 272 8.00 17.30 -42.46
C ARG A 272 7.96 16.20 -41.40
N LEU A 273 9.10 15.55 -41.13
CA LEU A 273 9.20 14.52 -40.10
C LEU A 273 8.90 15.07 -38.71
N ALA A 274 9.37 16.28 -38.40
CA ALA A 274 9.04 16.95 -37.15
C ALA A 274 7.53 17.19 -37.01
N GLN A 275 6.87 17.70 -38.05
CA GLN A 275 5.41 17.92 -38.05
C GLN A 275 4.62 16.62 -37.92
N GLU A 276 5.06 15.55 -38.59
CA GLU A 276 4.43 14.23 -38.46
C GLU A 276 4.58 13.68 -37.04
N SER A 277 5.77 13.77 -36.47
CA SER A 277 6.04 13.39 -35.07
C SER A 277 5.16 14.19 -34.10
N ASP A 278 5.06 15.51 -34.27
CA ASP A 278 4.20 16.36 -33.44
C ASP A 278 2.72 15.95 -33.53
N ALA A 279 2.22 15.70 -34.75
CA ALA A 279 0.85 15.23 -34.96
C ALA A 279 0.59 13.85 -34.31
N GLN A 280 1.57 12.95 -34.35
CA GLN A 280 1.49 11.65 -33.67
C GLN A 280 1.46 11.80 -32.15
N VAL A 281 2.29 12.69 -31.59
CA VAL A 281 2.31 13.00 -30.16
C VAL A 281 0.97 13.59 -29.70
N ASP A 282 0.45 14.58 -30.43
CA ASP A 282 -0.84 15.19 -30.13
C ASP A 282 -1.99 14.17 -30.19
N HIS A 283 -1.97 13.28 -31.18
CA HIS A 283 -2.96 12.20 -31.28
C HIS A 283 -2.88 11.24 -30.09
N ALA A 284 -1.67 10.87 -29.68
CA ALA A 284 -1.45 10.01 -28.51
C ALA A 284 -1.92 10.70 -27.21
N ILE A 285 -1.64 11.99 -27.04
CA ILE A 285 -2.11 12.79 -25.89
C ILE A 285 -3.64 12.84 -25.87
N PHE A 286 -4.29 13.06 -27.01
CA PHE A 286 -5.74 13.09 -27.12
C PHE A 286 -6.37 11.73 -26.73
N LEU A 287 -5.87 10.62 -27.31
CA LEU A 287 -6.36 9.29 -26.98
C LEU A 287 -6.13 8.93 -25.51
N ASN A 288 -4.95 9.25 -24.98
CA ASN A 288 -4.60 8.93 -23.60
C ASN A 288 -5.38 9.79 -22.60
N SER A 289 -5.61 11.08 -22.89
CA SER A 289 -6.46 11.93 -22.05
C SER A 289 -7.91 11.43 -22.00
N GLY A 290 -8.47 10.97 -23.13
CA GLY A 290 -9.78 10.31 -23.16
C GLY A 290 -9.84 9.03 -22.32
N LYS A 291 -8.83 8.15 -22.44
CA LYS A 291 -8.70 6.93 -21.63
C LYS A 291 -8.55 7.25 -20.14
N LEU A 292 -7.74 8.25 -19.80
CA LEU A 292 -7.52 8.70 -18.43
C LEU A 292 -8.83 9.21 -17.81
N SER A 293 -9.54 10.11 -18.49
CA SER A 293 -10.82 10.61 -17.99
C SER A 293 -11.89 9.52 -17.85
N TYR A 294 -11.84 8.46 -18.67
CA TYR A 294 -12.69 7.29 -18.47
C TYR A 294 -12.30 6.52 -17.20
N ALA A 295 -11.02 6.24 -17.02
CA ALA A 295 -10.51 5.53 -15.83
C ALA A 295 -10.79 6.31 -14.53
N GLU A 296 -10.62 7.63 -14.53
CA GLU A 296 -10.95 8.51 -13.41
C GLU A 296 -12.43 8.44 -13.05
N ARG A 297 -13.32 8.57 -14.04
CA ARG A 297 -14.76 8.47 -13.83
C ARG A 297 -15.17 7.09 -13.33
N TRP A 298 -14.56 6.03 -13.87
CA TRP A 298 -14.79 4.66 -13.42
C TRP A 298 -14.35 4.46 -11.96
N ALA A 299 -13.15 4.95 -11.60
CA ALA A 299 -12.64 4.88 -10.24
C ALA A 299 -13.53 5.66 -9.26
N LYS A 300 -13.95 6.88 -9.65
CA LYS A 300 -14.85 7.73 -8.87
C LYS A 300 -16.20 7.04 -8.62
N ALA A 301 -16.83 6.52 -9.67
CA ALA A 301 -18.11 5.81 -9.54
C ALA A 301 -17.98 4.57 -8.65
N ARG A 302 -16.85 3.86 -8.70
CA ARG A 302 -16.60 2.70 -7.84
C ARG A 302 -16.40 3.09 -6.37
N LEU A 303 -15.71 4.20 -6.11
CA LEU A 303 -15.59 4.75 -4.75
C LEU A 303 -16.95 5.17 -4.21
N GLU A 304 -17.74 5.92 -4.98
CA GLU A 304 -19.10 6.34 -4.61
C GLU A 304 -20.00 5.13 -4.31
N GLN A 305 -19.91 4.07 -5.13
CA GLN A 305 -20.64 2.82 -4.88
C GLN A 305 -20.21 2.15 -3.57
N GLN A 306 -18.90 2.08 -3.30
CA GLN A 306 -18.38 1.49 -2.07
C GLN A 306 -18.79 2.30 -0.83
N GLU A 307 -18.70 3.62 -0.92
CA GLU A 307 -19.13 4.54 0.13
C GLU A 307 -20.60 4.36 0.46
N LEU A 308 -21.46 4.29 -0.56
CA LEU A 308 -22.89 4.04 -0.37
C LEU A 308 -23.15 2.69 0.30
N LYS A 309 -22.45 1.63 -0.11
CA LYS A 309 -22.57 0.30 0.51
C LYS A 309 -22.20 0.34 2.00
N LEU A 310 -21.08 0.99 2.33
CA LEU A 310 -20.64 1.15 3.73
C LEU A 310 -21.62 1.99 4.53
N HIS A 311 -22.16 3.05 3.94
CA HIS A 311 -23.17 3.90 4.58
C HIS A 311 -24.45 3.11 4.90
N LEU A 312 -24.95 2.30 3.96
CA LEU A 312 -26.11 1.44 4.18
C LEU A 312 -25.85 0.40 5.26
N GLN A 313 -24.69 -0.26 5.24
CA GLN A 313 -24.29 -1.21 6.29
C GLN A 313 -24.20 -0.55 7.67
N ARG A 314 -23.58 0.64 7.74
CA ARG A 314 -23.51 1.42 8.99
C ARG A 314 -24.91 1.74 9.50
N LYS A 315 -25.82 2.18 8.64
CA LYS A 315 -27.21 2.49 9.01
C LYS A 315 -27.95 1.25 9.52
N ASP A 316 -27.79 0.11 8.85
CA ASP A 316 -28.38 -1.16 9.30
C ASP A 316 -27.87 -1.57 10.69
N MET A 317 -26.55 -1.48 10.92
CA MET A 317 -25.96 -1.78 12.22
C MET A 317 -26.42 -0.81 13.32
N LEU A 318 -26.57 0.49 13.00
CA LEU A 318 -27.11 1.48 13.93
C LEU A 318 -28.58 1.19 14.28
N ASN A 319 -29.38 0.78 13.30
CA ASN A 319 -30.76 0.38 13.55
C ASN A 319 -30.84 -0.84 14.48
N LYS A 320 -30.04 -1.88 14.19
CA LYS A 320 -29.95 -3.07 15.07
C LYS A 320 -29.53 -2.71 16.48
N LEU A 321 -28.54 -1.82 16.64
CA LEU A 321 -28.09 -1.35 17.95
C LEU A 321 -29.19 -0.57 18.69
N SER A 322 -29.97 0.24 17.97
CA SER A 322 -31.14 0.92 18.51
C SER A 322 -32.20 -0.07 18.99
N ASP A 323 -32.49 -1.11 18.21
CA ASP A 323 -33.49 -2.12 18.57
C ASP A 323 -33.03 -2.98 19.76
N TYR A 324 -31.75 -3.38 19.81
CA TYR A 324 -31.18 -4.05 20.99
C TYR A 324 -31.20 -3.17 22.22
N SER A 325 -30.90 -1.87 22.09
CA SER A 325 -30.96 -0.92 23.21
C SER A 325 -32.39 -0.79 23.75
N LYS A 326 -33.40 -0.69 22.87
CA LYS A 326 -34.82 -0.69 23.28
C LYS A 326 -35.20 -1.99 24.00
N GLY A 327 -34.79 -3.14 23.46
CA GLY A 327 -35.04 -4.45 24.07
C GLY A 327 -34.40 -4.57 25.46
N TYR A 328 -33.13 -4.17 25.58
CA TYR A 328 -32.41 -4.14 26.84
C TYR A 328 -33.07 -3.22 27.88
N ASN A 329 -33.48 -2.01 27.49
CA ASN A 329 -34.17 -1.10 28.39
C ASN A 329 -35.52 -1.66 28.86
N ALA A 330 -36.28 -2.32 27.97
CA ALA A 330 -37.53 -2.97 28.34
C ALA A 330 -37.31 -4.15 29.31
N GLU A 331 -36.30 -4.99 29.07
CA GLU A 331 -35.92 -6.08 29.97
C GLU A 331 -35.47 -5.54 31.33
N GLN A 332 -34.72 -4.44 31.36
CA GLN A 332 -34.30 -3.79 32.59
C GLN A 332 -35.50 -3.29 33.41
N ILE A 333 -36.52 -2.72 32.76
CA ILE A 333 -37.76 -2.31 33.42
C ILE A 333 -38.50 -3.52 34.00
N ILE A 334 -38.72 -4.57 33.19
CA ILE A 334 -39.42 -5.80 33.64
C ILE A 334 -38.66 -6.47 34.79
N SER A 335 -37.32 -6.54 34.70
CA SER A 335 -36.47 -7.11 35.75
C SER A 335 -36.59 -6.31 37.04
N ALA A 336 -36.60 -4.97 36.97
CA ALA A 336 -36.81 -4.12 38.12
C ALA A 336 -38.20 -4.32 38.75
N GLU A 337 -39.26 -4.43 37.93
CA GLU A 337 -40.62 -4.74 38.40
C GLU A 337 -40.72 -6.12 39.06
N MET A 338 -40.13 -7.15 38.46
CA MET A 338 -40.09 -8.51 39.01
C MET A 338 -39.36 -8.54 40.35
N ASN A 339 -38.19 -7.90 40.43
CA ASN A 339 -37.44 -7.83 41.68
C ASN A 339 -38.24 -7.08 42.77
N ALA A 340 -38.88 -5.97 42.44
CA ALA A 340 -39.73 -5.24 43.38
C ALA A 340 -40.91 -6.08 43.87
N TYR A 341 -41.55 -6.86 42.99
CA TYR A 341 -42.62 -7.79 43.37
C TYR A 341 -42.12 -8.89 44.30
N LEU A 342 -41.00 -9.54 43.96
CA LEU A 342 -40.41 -10.60 44.77
C LEU A 342 -39.96 -10.08 46.14
N GLU A 343 -39.35 -8.89 46.19
CA GLU A 343 -38.99 -8.24 47.46
C GLU A 343 -40.21 -7.95 48.33
N ALA A 344 -41.31 -7.49 47.72
CA ALA A 344 -42.56 -7.26 48.44
C ALA A 344 -43.17 -8.56 48.99
N ASP A 345 -43.23 -9.64 48.21
CA ASP A 345 -43.74 -10.93 48.66
C ASP A 345 -42.84 -11.54 49.77
N ILE A 346 -41.51 -11.48 49.59
CA ILE A 346 -40.55 -11.92 50.62
C ILE A 346 -40.82 -11.17 51.93
N LYS A 347 -41.02 -9.85 51.86
CA LYS A 347 -41.31 -9.04 53.05
C LYS A 347 -42.63 -9.44 53.71
N GLU A 348 -43.70 -9.65 52.92
CA GLU A 348 -44.98 -10.14 53.44
C GLU A 348 -44.83 -11.50 54.15
N LYS A 349 -44.12 -12.45 53.53
CA LYS A 349 -43.88 -13.76 54.15
C LYS A 349 -43.02 -13.65 55.41
N GLN A 350 -42.02 -12.79 55.42
CA GLN A 350 -41.23 -12.51 56.63
C GLN A 350 -42.10 -11.95 57.76
N GLU A 351 -42.99 -11.00 57.46
CA GLU A 351 -43.95 -10.46 58.44
C GLU A 351 -44.89 -11.55 58.97
N GLN A 352 -45.41 -12.44 58.11
CA GLN A 352 -46.22 -13.58 58.53
C GLN A 352 -45.45 -14.53 59.45
N VAL A 353 -44.20 -14.86 59.12
CA VAL A 353 -43.34 -15.70 59.97
C VAL A 353 -43.14 -15.06 61.34
N VAL A 354 -42.92 -13.75 61.41
CA VAL A 354 -42.79 -13.02 62.68
C VAL A 354 -44.07 -13.11 63.51
N ILE A 355 -45.25 -12.91 62.89
CA ILE A 355 -46.54 -13.02 63.56
C ILE A 355 -46.76 -14.44 64.10
N TRP A 356 -46.53 -15.46 63.27
CA TRP A 356 -46.69 -16.86 63.69
C TRP A 356 -45.70 -17.26 64.78
N THR A 357 -44.46 -16.77 64.71
CA THR A 357 -43.44 -16.98 65.75
C THR A 357 -43.88 -16.36 67.06
N LYS A 358 -44.42 -15.13 67.03
CA LYS A 358 -44.94 -14.46 68.22
C LYS A 358 -46.10 -15.26 68.84
N LYS A 359 -47.09 -15.66 68.03
CA LYS A 359 -48.23 -16.46 68.47
C LYS A 359 -47.79 -17.80 69.07
N TYR A 360 -46.87 -18.49 68.40
CA TYR A 360 -46.32 -19.75 68.92
C TYR A 360 -45.63 -19.56 70.26
N ASN A 361 -44.82 -18.52 70.41
CA ASN A 361 -44.16 -18.21 71.68
C ASN A 361 -45.17 -17.89 72.79
N GLU A 362 -46.23 -17.15 72.50
CA GLU A 362 -47.33 -16.87 73.44
C GLU A 362 -48.03 -18.18 73.87
N GLU A 363 -48.41 -19.04 72.91
CA GLU A 363 -49.03 -20.34 73.20
C GLU A 363 -48.09 -21.24 74.03
N VAL A 364 -46.78 -21.24 73.75
CA VAL A 364 -45.79 -21.99 74.54
C VAL A 364 -45.73 -21.47 75.98
N VAL A 365 -45.74 -20.15 76.18
CA VAL A 365 -45.77 -19.54 77.51
C VAL A 365 -47.07 -19.90 78.25
N GLU A 366 -48.22 -19.80 77.60
CA GLU A 366 -49.52 -20.18 78.19
C GLU A 366 -49.53 -21.66 78.61
N ARG A 367 -49.09 -22.56 77.72
CA ARG A 367 -49.01 -23.99 78.05
C ARG A 367 -48.01 -24.29 79.15
N GLN A 368 -46.91 -23.56 79.21
CA GLN A 368 -45.95 -23.70 80.30
C GLN A 368 -46.57 -23.26 81.64
N LEU A 369 -47.33 -22.16 81.66
CA LEU A 369 -48.08 -21.72 82.84
C LEU A 369 -49.13 -22.75 83.27
N GLU A 370 -49.90 -23.32 82.33
CA GLU A 370 -50.85 -24.41 82.62
C GLU A 370 -50.16 -25.64 83.22
N ILE A 371 -49.03 -26.05 82.64
CA ILE A 371 -48.22 -27.16 83.18
C ILE A 371 -47.76 -26.84 84.61
N ASP A 372 -47.31 -25.63 84.88
CA ASP A 372 -46.80 -25.25 86.19
C ASP A 372 -47.92 -25.14 87.24
N GLU A 373 -49.11 -24.69 86.86
CA GLU A 373 -50.30 -24.70 87.71
C GLU A 373 -50.76 -26.13 88.01
N LEU A 374 -50.79 -27.02 87.01
CA LEU A 374 -51.08 -28.44 87.22
C LEU A 374 -50.05 -29.11 88.12
N LYS A 375 -48.76 -28.79 87.97
CA LYS A 375 -47.71 -29.28 88.89
C LYS A 375 -47.94 -28.79 90.32
N ARG A 376 -48.32 -27.51 90.50
CA ARG A 376 -48.65 -26.94 91.82
C ARG A 376 -49.81 -27.70 92.46
N LEU A 377 -50.89 -27.94 91.72
CA LEU A 377 -52.04 -28.72 92.18
C LEU A 377 -51.67 -30.16 92.53
N ILE A 378 -50.84 -30.82 91.72
CA ILE A 378 -50.34 -32.16 92.02
C ILE A 378 -49.53 -32.16 93.32
N GLU A 379 -48.67 -31.16 93.53
CA GLU A 379 -47.86 -31.07 94.74
C GLU A 379 -48.70 -30.79 96.00
N GLU A 380 -49.73 -29.95 95.87
CA GLU A 380 -50.74 -29.72 96.91
C GLU A 380 -51.48 -31.02 97.26
N GLN A 381 -51.96 -31.76 96.25
CA GLN A 381 -52.59 -33.06 96.47
C GLN A 381 -51.65 -34.09 97.09
N LYS A 382 -50.36 -34.09 96.71
CA LYS A 382 -49.36 -34.97 97.35
C LYS A 382 -49.16 -34.61 98.82
N LEU A 383 -49.12 -33.32 99.16
CA LEU A 383 -49.01 -32.87 100.54
C LEU A 383 -50.21 -33.36 101.36
N GLU A 384 -51.43 -33.17 100.86
CA GLU A 384 -52.65 -33.68 101.50
C GLU A 384 -52.62 -35.20 101.67
N MET A 385 -52.21 -35.94 100.62
CA MET A 385 -52.07 -37.39 100.71
C MET A 385 -51.03 -37.80 101.76
N GLU A 386 -49.92 -37.06 101.88
CA GLU A 386 -48.88 -37.33 102.88
C GLU A 386 -49.38 -37.03 104.30
N GLU A 387 -50.09 -35.92 104.52
CA GLU A 387 -50.76 -35.63 105.79
C GLU A 387 -51.75 -36.74 106.16
N MET A 388 -52.57 -37.18 105.21
CA MET A 388 -53.50 -38.30 105.39
C MET A 388 -52.78 -39.60 105.72
N ARG A 389 -51.63 -39.90 105.08
CA ARG A 389 -50.78 -41.05 105.43
C ARG A 389 -50.27 -40.94 106.85
N THR A 390 -49.74 -39.79 107.28
CA THR A 390 -49.28 -39.62 108.66
C THR A 390 -50.41 -39.78 109.67
N LEU A 391 -51.64 -39.37 109.33
CA LEU A 391 -52.81 -39.57 110.17
C LEU A 391 -53.22 -41.05 110.23
N ILE A 392 -53.18 -41.76 109.11
CA ILE A 392 -53.39 -43.20 109.05
C ILE A 392 -52.35 -43.91 109.91
N ASP A 393 -51.07 -43.57 109.80
CA ASP A 393 -49.99 -44.16 110.61
C ASP A 393 -50.20 -43.91 112.11
N LYS A 394 -50.61 -42.70 112.50
CA LYS A 394 -50.96 -42.37 113.89
C LYS A 394 -52.14 -43.21 114.38
N ARG A 395 -53.20 -43.33 113.58
CA ARG A 395 -54.38 -44.14 113.91
C ARG A 395 -54.02 -45.63 114.00
N GLN A 396 -53.17 -46.12 113.10
CA GLN A 396 -52.71 -47.49 113.08
C GLN A 396 -51.89 -47.81 114.34
N LYS A 397 -50.94 -46.96 114.71
CA LYS A 397 -50.19 -47.09 115.97
C LYS A 397 -51.12 -47.14 117.19
N PHE A 398 -52.12 -46.27 117.24
CA PHE A 398 -53.12 -46.28 118.32
C PHE A 398 -53.94 -47.58 118.35
N ILE A 399 -54.34 -48.11 117.18
CA ILE A 399 -55.03 -49.41 117.09
C ILE A 399 -54.11 -50.54 117.55
N ASP A 400 -52.86 -50.55 117.12
CA ASP A 400 -51.88 -51.57 117.49
C ASP A 400 -51.58 -51.53 119.00
N GLU A 401 -51.48 -50.35 119.60
CA GLU A 401 -51.39 -50.15 121.06
C GLU A 401 -52.63 -50.67 121.78
N CYS A 402 -53.84 -50.35 121.29
CA CYS A 402 -55.09 -50.88 121.84
C CYS A 402 -55.14 -52.41 121.78
N ILE A 403 -54.75 -53.01 120.67
CA ILE A 403 -54.71 -54.47 120.49
C ILE A 403 -53.65 -55.11 121.40
N ALA A 404 -52.49 -54.47 121.56
CA ALA A 404 -51.44 -54.93 122.45
C ALA A 404 -51.90 -54.91 123.92
N GLU A 405 -52.55 -53.83 124.35
CA GLU A 405 -53.12 -53.71 125.68
C GLU A 405 -54.26 -54.73 125.91
N GLU A 406 -55.13 -54.93 124.92
CA GLU A 406 -56.16 -55.97 124.99
C GLU A 406 -55.57 -57.37 125.11
N LYS A 407 -54.47 -57.66 124.40
CA LYS A 407 -53.73 -58.94 124.56
C LYS A 407 -53.14 -59.07 125.96
N ARG A 408 -52.56 -58.00 126.53
CA ARG A 408 -52.07 -58.01 127.93
C ARG A 408 -53.19 -58.30 128.92
N LEU A 409 -54.33 -57.63 128.77
CA LEU A 409 -55.52 -57.88 129.59
C LEU A 409 -56.06 -59.29 129.41
N GLN A 410 -56.02 -59.85 128.19
CA GLN A 410 -56.41 -61.25 127.96
C GLN A 410 -55.44 -62.24 128.63
N GLU A 411 -54.14 -61.97 128.64
CA GLU A 411 -53.15 -62.81 129.34
C GLU A 411 -53.34 -62.74 130.85
N GLU A 412 -53.54 -61.55 131.42
CA GLU A 412 -53.90 -61.40 132.84
C GLU A 412 -55.23 -62.07 133.16
N ALA A 413 -56.24 -61.94 132.29
CA ALA A 413 -57.50 -62.64 132.45
C ALA A 413 -57.32 -64.16 132.42
N LYS A 414 -56.45 -64.70 131.56
CA LYS A 414 -56.12 -66.14 131.54
C LYS A 414 -55.48 -66.56 132.87
N LEU A 415 -54.55 -65.79 133.41
CA LEU A 415 -53.93 -66.04 134.73
C LEU A 415 -54.98 -66.01 135.85
N ASN A 416 -55.86 -65.01 135.87
CA ASN A 416 -56.95 -64.90 136.85
C ASN A 416 -57.97 -66.03 136.73
N ARG A 417 -58.25 -66.50 135.51
CA ARG A 417 -59.14 -67.64 135.27
C ARG A 417 -58.51 -68.93 135.78
N ALA A 418 -57.22 -69.15 135.55
CA ALA A 418 -56.49 -70.27 136.12
C ALA A 418 -56.50 -70.24 137.66
N ALA A 419 -56.25 -69.06 138.26
CA ALA A 419 -56.36 -68.87 139.71
C ALA A 419 -57.77 -69.19 140.24
N THR A 420 -58.82 -68.77 139.53
CA THR A 420 -60.22 -69.05 139.89
C THR A 420 -60.54 -70.54 139.82
N ILE A 421 -60.04 -71.25 138.81
CA ILE A 421 -60.21 -72.71 138.66
C ILE A 421 -59.55 -73.43 139.84
N ILE A 422 -58.31 -73.10 140.16
CA ILE A 422 -57.59 -73.67 141.31
C ILE A 422 -58.38 -73.42 142.61
N GLN A 423 -58.87 -72.19 142.83
CA GLN A 423 -59.69 -71.86 144.00
C GLN A 423 -61.00 -72.67 144.04
N SER A 424 -61.67 -72.87 142.90
CA SER A 424 -62.94 -73.59 142.83
C SER A 424 -62.78 -75.11 143.08
N ILE A 425 -61.66 -75.71 142.64
CA ILE A 425 -61.34 -77.12 142.90
C ILE A 425 -61.11 -77.34 144.39
N TRP A 426 -60.34 -76.45 145.04
CA TRP A 426 -60.12 -76.49 146.49
C TRP A 426 -61.42 -76.28 147.28
N ARG A 427 -62.25 -75.30 146.89
CA ARG A 427 -63.58 -75.09 147.50
C ARG A 427 -64.49 -76.31 147.35
N GLY A 428 -64.49 -76.97 146.19
CA GLY A 428 -65.25 -78.20 145.95
C GLY A 428 -64.73 -79.41 146.75
N HIS A 429 -63.41 -79.53 146.90
CA HIS A 429 -62.80 -80.55 147.76
C HIS A 429 -63.23 -80.38 149.23
N MET A 430 -63.24 -79.14 149.75
CA MET A 430 -63.70 -78.85 151.12
C MET A 430 -65.15 -79.27 151.37
N VAL A 431 -66.06 -79.06 150.40
CA VAL A 431 -67.48 -79.44 150.51
C VAL A 431 -67.66 -80.96 150.49
N ARG A 432 -66.91 -81.69 149.64
CA ARG A 432 -67.03 -83.14 149.49
C ARG A 432 -66.48 -83.92 150.69
N GLN A 433 -65.40 -83.44 151.30
CA GLN A 433 -64.82 -84.05 152.50
C GLN A 433 -65.49 -83.59 153.80
N GLN A 434 -66.58 -82.80 153.73
CA GLN A 434 -67.34 -82.30 154.89
C GLN A 434 -66.44 -81.62 155.96
N LEU A 435 -65.39 -80.93 155.51
CA LEU A 435 -64.48 -80.19 156.35
C LEU A 435 -65.07 -78.83 156.74
N GLY A 436 -64.89 -78.43 157.99
CA GLY A 436 -65.34 -77.14 158.51
C GLY A 436 -66.86 -76.92 158.43
N LYS A 437 -67.27 -75.78 157.85
CA LYS A 437 -68.64 -75.22 157.92
C LYS A 437 -69.74 -76.07 157.26
N TYR A 438 -69.43 -77.23 156.66
CA TYR A 438 -70.37 -78.07 155.89
C TYR A 438 -70.78 -79.40 156.56
N LYS A 439 -70.37 -79.65 157.81
CA LYS A 439 -70.79 -80.84 158.60
C LYS A 439 -72.31 -80.76 158.90
N ASN A 440 -73.11 -81.73 158.42
CA ASN A 440 -74.58 -81.89 158.57
C ASN A 440 -75.54 -81.30 157.49
N LEU A 441 -75.04 -80.78 156.37
CA LEU A 441 -75.89 -80.13 155.34
C LEU A 441 -76.96 -81.07 154.72
N ARG A 442 -76.67 -82.38 154.57
CA ARG A 442 -77.61 -83.37 153.98
C ARG A 442 -78.83 -83.69 154.88
N LYS A 443 -78.71 -83.59 156.22
CA LYS A 443 -79.85 -83.83 157.14
C LYS A 443 -80.86 -82.67 157.14
N ARG A 444 -80.40 -81.42 156.92
CA ARG A 444 -81.23 -80.20 156.95
C ARG A 444 -82.16 -80.06 155.73
N LEU A 445 -81.70 -80.50 154.55
CA LEU A 445 -82.49 -80.48 153.30
C LEU A 445 -83.65 -81.49 153.26
N ARG A 446 -83.57 -82.63 153.97
CA ARG A 446 -84.63 -83.66 153.99
C ARG A 446 -85.83 -83.31 154.88
N ARG A 447 -85.66 -82.52 155.96
CA ARG A 447 -86.77 -82.09 156.85
C ARG A 447 -87.67 -81.03 156.20
N ARG A 448 -87.13 -80.11 155.39
CA ARG A 448 -87.90 -79.02 154.74
C ARG A 448 -88.88 -79.51 153.65
N LYS A 449 -88.58 -80.61 152.94
CA LYS A 449 -89.46 -81.14 151.88
C LYS A 449 -90.72 -81.89 152.39
N LYS A 450 -90.75 -82.36 153.65
CA LYS A 450 -91.92 -83.09 154.20
C LYS A 450 -93.05 -82.17 154.68
N LEU A 451 -92.76 -80.98 155.22
CA LEU A 451 -93.78 -80.06 155.75
C LEU A 451 -94.61 -79.35 154.66
N SER A 452 -94.00 -79.00 153.53
CA SER A 452 -94.69 -78.29 152.43
C SER A 452 -95.74 -79.14 151.67
N LYS A 453 -95.68 -80.48 151.75
CA LYS A 453 -96.64 -81.39 151.08
C LYS A 453 -97.95 -81.61 151.87
N GLN A 454 -97.99 -81.32 153.17
CA GLN A 454 -99.18 -81.56 154.03
C GLN A 454 -100.12 -80.35 154.08
N GLU A 455 -99.60 -79.13 153.88
CA GLU A 455 -100.34 -77.87 153.93
C GLU A 455 -101.13 -77.60 152.63
N LYS A 456 -100.60 -77.99 151.47
CA LYS A 456 -101.30 -77.87 150.16
C LYS A 456 -102.54 -78.77 150.02
N LYS A 457 -102.68 -79.84 150.81
CA LYS A 457 -103.86 -80.73 150.78
C LYS A 457 -105.04 -80.27 151.65
N ARG A 458 -104.82 -79.36 152.62
CA ARG A 458 -105.89 -78.80 153.48
C ARG A 458 -106.59 -77.58 152.85
N LEU A 459 -105.90 -76.82 151.99
CA LEU A 459 -106.48 -75.63 151.35
C LEU A 459 -107.46 -75.95 150.20
N MET A 460 -107.28 -77.07 149.49
CA MET A 460 -108.11 -77.44 148.32
C MET A 460 -109.49 -78.02 148.67
N LYS A 461 -109.77 -78.41 149.94
CA LYS A 461 -111.07 -78.98 150.36
C LYS A 461 -111.99 -78.01 151.11
N ARG A 462 -111.61 -76.73 151.28
CA ARG A 462 -112.32 -75.74 152.09
C ARG A 462 -112.98 -74.60 151.31
N LYS A 463 -113.01 -74.61 149.97
CA LYS A 463 -113.72 -73.60 149.17
C LYS A 463 -114.81 -74.15 148.23
N GLU A 464 -115.06 -75.47 148.22
CA GLU A 464 -116.17 -76.13 147.50
C GLU A 464 -117.40 -76.44 148.38
N LYS A 465 -117.49 -75.83 149.57
CA LYS A 465 -118.70 -75.85 150.44
C LYS A 465 -118.91 -74.45 151.04
N GLU A 466 -119.28 -73.50 150.20
CA GLU A 466 -120.04 -72.29 150.54
C GLU A 466 -120.61 -71.72 149.22
N TYR A 467 -121.73 -72.33 148.81
CA TYR A 467 -122.77 -71.80 147.93
C TYR A 467 -124.08 -72.22 148.63
N ILE A 468 -124.59 -71.35 149.51
CA ILE A 468 -126.02 -71.03 149.76
C ILE A 468 -126.03 -69.56 150.14
#